data_AF-U1FY26-F1
#
_entry.id   AF-U1FY26-F1
#
_cell.length_a   1.000
_cell.length_b   1.000
_cell.length_c   1.000
_cell.angle_alpha   90.00
_cell.angle_beta   90.00
_cell.angle_gamma   90.00
#
_symmetry.space_group_name_H-M   'P 1'
#
loop_
_entity.id
_entity.type
_entity.pdbx_description
1 polymer ?
#
loop_
_entity_poly.entity_id
_entity_poly.type
_entity_poly.pdbx_seq_one_letter_code
_entity_poly.pdbx_strand_id
1 'polypeptide(L)'
;MGISRDSRHKRSATGAKRAFYRKKRAFEKGRQPANTRIGNKRIHLVRTRGGNTKYRALRLEAGNFSWGSEGIARKVRVIVVAFHPSNNELVRTNTLTKSAVVQIDAAPFRQWYEAHYGVQLGRRRQAKGQETEESKKSKSVEKKHEERVKKMGKVEQALEKQFEAGRLYAVVSSRPGQSGRVDGYVLEGEELAFYQRAIRKLFVFLRVLKRKDTTIEEKARLLLNILRAPTQINRFPTSCAIIIGGATLLPRIAVSILLSLRRTLNLSGTYGRHDLHTRSIRIICTFLSALLAFTLLNHDDCWSRKRASSQGLSQLPEPLDLPSQHHLPTQLPPRLAGKTIDFTLFTTTRALSVLVITLWTGTQSSRYHPTHTNPQFAKFLTKAVDPAIFSLSAALIMHAWFYHPHRLPRSYNHWIHQAANIDRRFLQALRLARSGAWQYGLNNSRTNHLLRGVAADLHLPESYGDPALSIPIKCELIHSGCGPSSANCTPSGASGAPSSSA
;
A
#
# COMPACT_ATOMS: atom_id res chain seq x y z
N MET A 1 -21.10 12.45 21.32
CA MET A 1 -21.70 11.11 21.08
C MET A 1 -21.07 10.45 19.86
N GLY A 2 -20.73 9.15 19.91
CA GLY A 2 -19.85 8.51 18.91
C GLY A 2 -20.49 7.38 18.10
N ILE A 3 -19.67 6.36 17.82
CA ILE A 3 -20.07 5.11 17.14
C ILE A 3 -21.23 4.47 17.91
N SER A 4 -22.25 3.96 17.20
CA SER A 4 -23.42 3.30 17.78
C SER A 4 -23.51 1.86 17.29
N ARG A 5 -23.87 0.95 18.19
CA ARG A 5 -24.05 -0.49 17.92
C ARG A 5 -25.53 -0.86 17.70
N ASP A 6 -26.40 0.12 17.54
CA ASP A 6 -27.81 -0.11 17.25
C ASP A 6 -28.01 -0.69 15.83
N SER A 7 -29.12 -1.37 15.61
CA SER A 7 -29.55 -1.87 14.29
C SER A 7 -30.59 -0.96 13.63
N ARG A 8 -30.99 0.13 14.27
CA ARG A 8 -32.09 1.00 13.83
C ARG A 8 -31.69 1.89 12.67
N HIS A 9 -30.44 2.31 12.61
CA HIS A 9 -29.90 3.02 11.44
C HIS A 9 -29.74 2.12 10.20
N LYS A 10 -29.77 0.79 10.35
CA LYS A 10 -29.69 -0.16 9.24
C LYS A 10 -31.08 -0.39 8.64
N ARG A 11 -31.13 -0.72 7.35
CA ARG A 11 -32.38 -1.11 6.67
C ARG A 11 -32.99 -2.36 7.30
N SER A 12 -34.30 -2.54 7.15
CA SER A 12 -34.97 -3.81 7.48
C SER A 12 -34.54 -4.93 6.52
N ALA A 13 -34.91 -6.17 6.85
CA ALA A 13 -34.71 -7.31 5.96
C ALA A 13 -35.41 -7.11 4.60
N THR A 14 -36.58 -6.46 4.59
CA THR A 14 -37.32 -6.08 3.37
C THR A 14 -36.65 -4.96 2.55
N GLY A 15 -35.56 -4.39 3.05
CA GLY A 15 -34.87 -3.26 2.41
C GLY A 15 -35.48 -1.89 2.72
N ALA A 16 -36.60 -1.82 3.45
CA ALA A 16 -37.22 -0.55 3.84
C ALA A 16 -36.29 0.31 4.71
N LYS A 17 -36.30 1.63 4.46
CA LYS A 17 -35.59 2.60 5.28
C LYS A 17 -36.40 2.81 6.57
N ARG A 18 -35.79 2.54 7.73
CA ARG A 18 -36.43 2.72 9.03
C ARG A 18 -36.48 4.19 9.41
N ALA A 19 -37.60 4.64 9.95
CA ALA A 19 -37.76 5.98 10.49
C ALA A 19 -36.90 6.18 11.74
N PHE A 20 -36.46 7.42 11.97
CA PHE A 20 -35.74 7.78 13.18
C PHE A 20 -36.72 7.97 14.34
N TYR A 21 -36.72 7.03 15.29
CA TYR A 21 -37.64 7.04 16.43
C TYR A 21 -37.03 7.63 17.72
N ARG A 22 -35.72 7.46 17.96
CA ARG A 22 -35.06 7.95 19.19
C ARG A 22 -33.58 8.28 18.98
N LYS A 23 -33.07 9.22 19.77
CA LYS A 23 -31.63 9.58 19.83
C LYS A 23 -30.76 8.39 20.30
N LYS A 24 -29.46 8.42 19.98
CA LYS A 24 -28.48 7.39 20.38
C LYS A 24 -28.42 7.29 21.92
N ARG A 25 -28.29 6.07 22.46
CA ARG A 25 -28.23 5.84 23.90
C ARG A 25 -26.85 5.36 24.34
N ALA A 26 -26.44 5.72 25.56
CA ALA A 26 -25.10 5.42 26.07
C ALA A 26 -24.80 3.91 26.18
N PHE A 27 -25.82 3.08 26.42
CA PHE A 27 -25.67 1.62 26.51
C PHE A 27 -25.41 0.95 25.16
N GLU A 28 -25.69 1.62 24.04
CA GLU A 28 -25.42 1.15 22.68
C GLU A 28 -24.11 1.71 22.12
N LYS A 29 -23.31 2.43 22.91
CA LYS A 29 -22.09 3.06 22.41
C LYS A 29 -21.05 2.02 21.96
N GLY A 30 -20.47 2.28 20.80
CA GLY A 30 -19.23 1.67 20.32
C GLY A 30 -18.01 2.53 20.71
N ARG A 31 -16.83 1.94 20.62
CA ARG A 31 -15.54 2.65 20.74
C ARG A 31 -14.67 2.27 19.55
N GLN A 32 -13.72 3.12 19.20
CA GLN A 32 -12.71 2.83 18.18
C GLN A 32 -11.91 1.56 18.54
N PRO A 33 -11.42 0.81 17.54
CA PRO A 33 -10.59 -0.38 17.75
C PRO A 33 -9.24 -0.01 18.37
N ALA A 34 -8.56 -1.00 18.94
CA ALA A 34 -7.24 -0.79 19.56
C ALA A 34 -6.10 -0.79 18.55
N ASN A 35 -6.21 -1.59 17.47
CA ASN A 35 -5.16 -1.81 16.48
C ASN A 35 -3.79 -2.07 17.12
N THR A 36 -3.76 -2.98 18.10
CA THR A 36 -2.57 -3.32 18.89
C THR A 36 -1.40 -3.68 17.98
N ARG A 37 -0.24 -3.05 18.17
CA ARG A 37 1.00 -3.30 17.42
C ARG A 37 2.01 -4.10 18.24
N ILE A 38 3.00 -4.66 17.57
CA ILE A 38 4.17 -5.22 18.23
C ILE A 38 5.07 -4.06 18.69
N GLY A 39 5.56 -4.12 19.93
CA GLY A 39 6.50 -3.14 20.50
C GLY A 39 6.33 -2.98 22.01
N ASN A 40 7.09 -2.04 22.61
CA ASN A 40 7.12 -1.85 24.06
C ASN A 40 5.72 -1.73 24.66
N LYS A 41 5.50 -2.47 25.76
CA LYS A 41 4.19 -2.62 26.40
C LYS A 41 3.54 -1.26 26.71
N ARG A 42 2.44 -0.95 26.02
CA ARG A 42 1.58 0.23 26.28
C ARG A 42 0.12 -0.19 26.32
N ILE A 43 -0.51 -0.04 27.48
CA ILE A 43 -1.89 -0.45 27.74
C ILE A 43 -2.64 0.72 28.36
N HIS A 44 -3.80 1.08 27.80
CA HIS A 44 -4.67 2.10 28.37
C HIS A 44 -5.88 1.46 29.04
N LEU A 45 -6.20 1.95 30.24
CA LEU A 45 -7.40 1.55 30.98
C LEU A 45 -8.62 2.26 30.40
N VAL A 46 -9.71 1.52 30.18
CA VAL A 46 -10.96 2.06 29.67
C VAL A 46 -12.10 1.70 30.62
N ARG A 47 -12.69 2.71 31.27
CA ARG A 47 -13.91 2.53 32.07
C ARG A 47 -15.08 2.14 31.17
N THR A 48 -15.81 1.10 31.60
CA THR A 48 -16.98 0.56 30.91
C THR A 48 -18.22 0.62 31.81
N ARG A 49 -19.33 0.03 31.36
CA ARG A 49 -20.60 0.08 32.08
C ARG A 49 -20.47 -0.65 33.42
N GLY A 50 -21.09 -0.10 34.47
CA GLY A 50 -21.08 -0.68 35.81
C GLY A 50 -19.75 -0.54 36.54
N GLY A 51 -18.92 0.46 36.20
CA GLY A 51 -17.63 0.69 36.88
C GLY A 51 -16.47 -0.18 36.40
N ASN A 52 -16.75 -1.29 35.71
CA ASN A 52 -15.73 -2.24 35.21
C ASN A 52 -14.68 -1.60 34.28
N THR A 53 -13.45 -2.10 34.35
CA THR A 53 -12.33 -1.67 33.49
C THR A 53 -12.01 -2.68 32.40
N LYS A 54 -11.72 -2.21 31.19
CA LYS A 54 -11.11 -3.00 30.12
C LYS A 54 -9.71 -2.49 29.83
N TYR A 55 -8.82 -3.40 29.47
CA TYR A 55 -7.41 -3.11 29.22
C TYR A 55 -7.20 -3.07 27.70
N ARG A 56 -7.02 -1.87 27.16
CA ARG A 56 -6.81 -1.65 25.73
C ARG A 56 -5.32 -1.60 25.43
N ALA A 57 -4.78 -2.73 24.99
CA ALA A 57 -3.39 -2.76 24.52
C ALA A 57 -3.23 -1.98 23.21
N LEU A 58 -2.27 -1.05 23.17
CA LEU A 58 -1.85 -0.35 21.96
C LEU A 58 -0.55 -0.94 21.40
N ARG A 59 0.35 -1.36 22.28
CA ARG A 59 1.61 -2.04 21.93
C ARG A 59 1.88 -3.17 22.91
N LEU A 60 2.29 -4.34 22.41
CA LEU A 60 2.70 -5.49 23.20
C LEU A 60 3.87 -6.20 22.52
N GLU A 61 4.88 -6.58 23.29
CA GLU A 61 6.09 -7.26 22.78
C GLU A 61 6.10 -8.76 23.10
N ALA A 62 5.42 -9.16 24.17
CA ALA A 62 5.46 -10.52 24.69
C ALA A 62 4.09 -10.97 25.17
N GLY A 63 3.93 -12.29 25.20
CA GLY A 63 2.67 -12.98 25.46
C GLY A 63 2.90 -14.31 26.17
N ASN A 64 1.88 -14.84 26.85
CA ASN A 64 1.95 -16.21 27.37
C ASN A 64 1.44 -17.19 26.32
N PHE A 65 2.31 -18.07 25.83
CA PHE A 65 1.96 -19.07 24.83
C PHE A 65 2.05 -20.46 25.43
N SER A 66 1.06 -21.30 25.17
CA SER A 66 1.04 -22.70 25.59
C SER A 66 1.49 -23.66 24.49
N TRP A 67 2.30 -24.64 24.85
CA TRP A 67 2.62 -25.79 24.01
C TRP A 67 1.69 -26.94 24.42
N GLY A 68 0.74 -27.28 23.54
CA GLY A 68 -0.37 -28.19 23.84
C GLY A 68 0.08 -29.61 24.16
N SER A 69 0.92 -30.21 23.31
CA SER A 69 1.40 -31.59 23.50
C SER A 69 2.16 -31.80 24.81
N GLU A 70 2.93 -30.80 25.25
CA GLU A 70 3.78 -30.87 26.44
C GLU A 70 3.09 -30.35 27.71
N GLY A 71 1.90 -29.76 27.60
CA GLY A 71 1.15 -29.24 28.74
C GLY A 71 1.82 -28.06 29.47
N ILE A 72 2.65 -27.27 28.78
CA ILE A 72 3.36 -26.13 29.38
C ILE A 72 2.97 -24.79 28.76
N ALA A 73 3.16 -23.71 29.52
CA ALA A 73 3.05 -22.36 29.00
C ALA A 73 4.25 -21.50 29.41
N ARG A 74 4.73 -20.67 28.49
CA ARG A 74 5.86 -19.77 28.73
C ARG A 74 5.57 -18.38 28.18
N LYS A 75 6.12 -17.38 28.87
CA LYS A 75 6.16 -16.01 28.36
C LYS A 75 7.20 -15.94 27.25
N VAL A 76 6.76 -15.54 26.07
CA VAL A 76 7.59 -15.52 24.86
C VAL A 76 7.40 -14.19 24.12
N ARG A 77 8.47 -13.72 23.48
CA ARG A 77 8.43 -12.54 22.61
C ARG A 77 7.71 -12.85 21.30
N VAL A 78 6.81 -11.96 20.89
CA VAL A 78 6.12 -12.01 19.60
C VAL A 78 6.95 -11.23 18.58
N ILE A 79 7.34 -11.88 17.49
CA ILE A 79 8.27 -11.32 16.51
C ILE A 79 7.51 -10.61 15.39
N VAL A 80 6.61 -11.34 14.72
CA VAL A 80 5.91 -10.84 13.53
C VAL A 80 4.56 -11.54 13.36
N VAL A 81 3.59 -10.86 12.72
CA VAL A 81 2.34 -11.48 12.29
C VAL A 81 2.56 -12.11 10.92
N ALA A 82 2.42 -13.44 10.81
CA ALA A 82 2.67 -14.17 9.58
C ALA A 82 1.41 -14.34 8.72
N PHE A 83 0.25 -14.51 9.35
CA PHE A 83 -1.01 -14.71 8.65
C PHE A 83 -2.20 -14.23 9.48
N HIS A 84 -3.25 -13.75 8.82
CA HIS A 84 -4.49 -13.38 9.48
C HIS A 84 -5.69 -13.78 8.60
N PRO A 85 -6.66 -14.57 9.10
CA PRO A 85 -7.76 -15.09 8.27
C PRO A 85 -8.73 -13.99 7.80
N SER A 86 -8.96 -12.95 8.62
CA SER A 86 -9.93 -11.90 8.29
C SER A 86 -9.45 -10.82 7.32
N ASN A 87 -8.18 -10.39 7.37
CA ASN A 87 -7.68 -9.29 6.56
C ASN A 87 -6.15 -9.30 6.46
N ASN A 88 -5.63 -9.26 5.23
CA ASN A 88 -4.19 -9.24 4.94
C ASN A 88 -3.50 -7.93 5.36
N GLU A 89 -4.21 -6.82 5.46
CA GLU A 89 -3.64 -5.54 5.93
C GLU A 89 -3.16 -5.63 7.38
N LEU A 90 -3.77 -6.50 8.18
CA LEU A 90 -3.35 -6.75 9.56
C LEU A 90 -2.01 -7.48 9.62
N VAL A 91 -1.71 -8.31 8.62
CA VAL A 91 -0.40 -8.95 8.44
C VAL A 91 0.64 -7.90 8.06
N ARG A 92 0.36 -7.12 7.00
CA ARG A 92 1.27 -6.07 6.49
C ARG A 92 1.70 -5.08 7.57
N THR A 93 0.77 -4.74 8.47
CA THR A 93 1.01 -3.73 9.49
C THR A 93 1.45 -4.32 10.85
N ASN A 94 1.52 -5.65 11.00
CA ASN A 94 1.77 -6.34 12.26
C ASN A 94 0.76 -5.97 13.37
N THR A 95 -0.54 -6.09 13.06
CA THR A 95 -1.62 -5.90 14.07
C THR A 95 -1.89 -7.19 14.83
N LEU A 96 -1.91 -7.13 16.16
CA LEU A 96 -2.25 -8.25 17.04
C LEU A 96 -3.75 -8.27 17.36
N THR A 97 -4.42 -9.31 16.89
CA THR A 97 -5.85 -9.59 17.10
C THR A 97 -6.04 -11.08 17.37
N LYS A 98 -7.22 -11.47 17.89
CA LYS A 98 -7.56 -12.88 18.03
C LYS A 98 -7.47 -13.57 16.67
N SER A 99 -6.97 -14.81 16.66
CA SER A 99 -6.76 -15.64 15.47
C SER A 99 -5.67 -15.15 14.52
N ALA A 100 -4.86 -14.17 14.93
CA ALA A 100 -3.63 -13.86 14.22
C ALA A 100 -2.63 -15.02 14.40
N VAL A 101 -2.06 -15.50 13.30
CA VAL A 101 -0.93 -16.44 13.32
C VAL A 101 0.34 -15.61 13.40
N VAL A 102 1.09 -15.79 14.48
CA VAL A 102 2.30 -15.05 14.79
C VAL A 102 3.51 -15.98 14.81
N GLN A 103 4.69 -15.43 14.55
CA GLN A 103 5.95 -16.08 14.88
C GLN A 103 6.38 -15.63 16.27
N ILE A 104 6.68 -16.59 17.12
CA ILE A 104 7.17 -16.37 18.49
C ILE A 104 8.57 -16.96 18.64
N ASP A 105 9.30 -16.49 19.63
CA ASP A 105 10.63 -17.00 19.96
C ASP A 105 10.58 -18.45 20.49
N ALA A 106 11.42 -19.33 19.96
CA ALA A 106 11.47 -20.72 20.39
C ALA A 106 12.32 -20.93 21.67
N ALA A 107 13.18 -19.97 22.04
CA ALA A 107 14.19 -20.18 23.08
C ALA A 107 13.62 -20.61 24.45
N PRO A 108 12.53 -20.01 24.98
CA PRO A 108 11.99 -20.42 26.28
C PRO A 108 11.45 -21.86 26.28
N PHE A 109 10.89 -22.32 25.15
CA PHE A 109 10.41 -23.69 25.00
C PHE A 109 11.56 -24.68 24.84
N ARG A 110 12.60 -24.30 24.08
CA ARG A 110 13.80 -25.12 23.90
C ARG A 110 14.56 -25.33 25.22
N GLN A 111 14.77 -24.26 25.99
CA GLN A 111 15.42 -24.33 27.31
C GLN A 111 14.65 -25.25 28.26
N TRP A 112 13.31 -25.17 28.25
CA TRP A 112 12.49 -26.07 29.05
C TRP A 112 12.60 -27.52 28.58
N TYR A 113 12.58 -27.75 27.26
CA TYR A 113 12.69 -29.09 26.69
C TYR A 113 14.02 -29.76 27.07
N GLU A 114 15.13 -29.03 26.95
CA GLU A 114 16.47 -29.47 27.36
C GLU A 114 16.55 -29.78 28.86
N ALA A 115 15.93 -28.95 29.71
CA ALA A 115 15.89 -29.18 31.15
C ALA A 115 14.96 -30.34 31.55
N HIS A 116 13.89 -30.59 30.79
CA HIS A 116 12.87 -31.58 31.13
C HIS A 116 13.23 -32.99 30.63
N TYR A 117 13.74 -33.08 29.40
CA TYR A 117 14.06 -34.34 28.72
C TYR A 117 15.56 -34.63 28.65
N GLY A 118 16.43 -33.65 28.90
CA GLY A 118 17.87 -33.81 28.76
C GLY A 118 18.36 -33.91 27.31
N VAL A 119 17.46 -33.76 26.31
CA VAL A 119 17.75 -33.85 24.88
C VAL A 119 17.76 -32.44 24.27
N GLN A 120 18.76 -32.16 23.42
CA GLN A 120 18.84 -30.90 22.69
C GLN A 120 17.91 -30.91 21.48
N LEU A 121 17.11 -29.85 21.32
CA LEU A 121 16.15 -29.70 20.24
C LEU A 121 16.58 -28.57 19.28
N GLY A 122 16.70 -28.88 17.98
CA GLY A 122 16.92 -27.87 16.95
C GLY A 122 18.36 -27.33 16.80
N ARG A 123 19.40 -28.07 17.20
CA ARG A 123 20.77 -27.74 16.76
C ARG A 123 20.99 -28.22 15.32
N ARG A 124 21.30 -27.27 14.42
CA ARG A 124 21.69 -27.57 13.03
C ARG A 124 22.89 -28.50 13.04
N ARG A 125 22.86 -29.58 12.25
CA ARG A 125 23.88 -30.66 12.22
C ARG A 125 25.34 -30.16 12.08
N GLN A 126 25.57 -28.96 11.56
CA GLN A 126 26.90 -28.34 11.40
C GLN A 126 27.46 -27.68 12.68
N ALA A 127 26.64 -27.39 13.69
CA ALA A 127 27.07 -26.77 14.96
C ALA A 127 27.39 -27.81 16.06
N LYS A 128 27.61 -29.07 15.69
CA LYS A 128 28.03 -30.14 16.63
C LYS A 128 29.46 -29.97 17.16
N GLY A 129 30.26 -29.06 16.59
CA GLY A 129 31.67 -28.85 16.95
C GLY A 129 31.92 -27.94 18.17
N GLN A 130 30.90 -27.31 18.74
CA GLN A 130 31.05 -26.63 20.04
C GLN A 130 30.59 -27.60 21.12
N GLU A 131 31.58 -28.22 21.76
CA GLU A 131 31.44 -29.08 22.93
C GLU A 131 30.42 -28.46 23.88
N THR A 132 29.33 -29.19 24.08
CA THR A 132 28.42 -28.85 25.18
C THR A 132 29.15 -29.37 26.41
N GLU A 133 29.52 -28.49 27.34
CA GLU A 133 29.94 -28.89 28.67
C GLU A 133 28.90 -29.89 29.21
N GLU A 134 29.25 -31.17 29.22
CA GLU A 134 28.43 -32.22 29.80
C GLU A 134 28.47 -32.02 31.30
N SER A 135 27.53 -31.21 31.81
CA SER A 135 27.33 -31.08 33.25
C SER A 135 27.04 -32.47 33.78
N LYS A 136 27.90 -33.01 34.65
CA LYS A 136 27.68 -34.31 35.30
C LYS A 136 26.33 -34.28 36.02
N LYS A 137 25.35 -35.05 35.52
CA LYS A 137 24.02 -35.16 36.13
C LYS A 137 24.03 -36.29 37.15
N SER A 138 23.13 -36.23 38.13
CA SER A 138 22.98 -37.35 39.07
C SER A 138 22.27 -38.52 38.37
N LYS A 139 22.62 -39.75 38.75
CA LYS A 139 22.03 -40.98 38.18
C LYS A 139 20.49 -41.01 38.26
N SER A 140 19.90 -40.40 39.30
CA SER A 140 18.44 -40.28 39.44
C SER A 140 17.82 -39.37 38.36
N VAL A 141 18.50 -38.28 37.99
CA VAL A 141 18.03 -37.36 36.95
C VAL A 141 18.14 -38.00 35.57
N GLU A 142 19.21 -38.75 35.30
CA GLU A 142 19.38 -39.52 34.07
C GLU A 142 18.26 -40.53 33.89
N LYS A 143 17.99 -41.35 34.91
CA LYS A 143 16.87 -42.31 34.92
C LYS A 143 15.53 -41.62 34.65
N LYS A 144 15.29 -40.46 35.28
CA LYS A 144 14.06 -39.68 35.07
C LYS A 144 13.94 -39.14 33.64
N HIS A 145 15.03 -38.68 33.04
CA HIS A 145 15.05 -38.22 31.66
C HIS A 145 14.77 -39.36 30.69
N GLU A 146 15.42 -40.51 30.86
CA GLU A 146 15.18 -41.69 30.03
C GLU A 146 13.71 -42.14 30.07
N GLU A 147 13.13 -42.22 31.27
CA GLU A 147 11.72 -42.58 31.44
C GLU A 147 10.77 -41.59 30.74
N ARG A 148 11.07 -40.29 30.79
CA ARG A 148 10.27 -39.24 30.13
C ARG A 148 10.42 -39.29 28.61
N VAL A 149 11.65 -39.46 28.12
CA VAL A 149 11.94 -39.54 26.69
C VAL A 149 11.24 -40.74 26.07
N LYS A 150 11.25 -41.90 26.75
CA LYS A 150 10.53 -43.11 26.32
C LYS A 150 9.01 -42.89 26.24
N LYS A 151 8.43 -42.11 27.17
CA LYS A 151 6.98 -41.84 27.20
C LYS A 151 6.52 -40.83 26.15
N MET A 152 7.17 -39.67 26.05
CA MET A 152 6.66 -38.53 25.25
C MET A 152 7.75 -37.73 24.51
N GLY A 153 9.02 -38.11 24.57
CA GLY A 153 10.13 -37.30 24.04
C GLY A 153 10.25 -37.19 22.52
N LYS A 154 9.25 -37.63 21.74
CA LYS A 154 9.30 -37.57 20.27
C LYS A 154 8.46 -36.40 19.76
N VAL A 155 9.13 -35.33 19.38
CA VAL A 155 8.51 -34.12 18.80
C VAL A 155 8.21 -34.32 17.30
N GLU A 156 7.13 -33.71 16.82
CA GLU A 156 6.77 -33.70 15.39
C GLU A 156 7.88 -33.05 14.54
N GLN A 157 8.25 -33.69 13.41
CA GLN A 157 9.34 -33.21 12.54
C GLN A 157 9.11 -31.79 12.00
N ALA A 158 7.85 -31.38 11.81
CA ALA A 158 7.51 -30.03 11.35
C ALA A 158 7.78 -28.95 12.42
N LEU A 159 7.66 -29.33 13.70
CA LEU A 159 7.94 -28.47 14.84
C LEU A 159 9.44 -28.44 15.13
N GLU A 160 10.15 -29.57 15.02
CA GLU A 160 11.61 -29.64 15.14
C GLU A 160 12.33 -28.69 14.16
N LYS A 161 11.87 -28.63 12.91
CA LYS A 161 12.37 -27.66 11.89
C LYS A 161 12.15 -26.20 12.29
N GLN A 162 11.10 -25.90 13.07
CA GLN A 162 10.83 -24.55 13.57
C GLN A 162 11.73 -24.20 14.76
N PHE A 163 12.01 -25.18 15.62
CA PHE A 163 13.03 -25.04 16.67
C PHE A 163 14.43 -24.78 16.09
N GLU A 164 14.79 -25.43 14.98
CA GLU A 164 16.04 -25.14 14.25
C GLU A 164 16.09 -23.70 13.73
N ALA A 165 14.95 -23.17 13.25
CA ALA A 165 14.84 -21.77 12.84
C ALA A 165 14.79 -20.77 14.00
N GLY A 166 14.68 -21.25 15.25
CA GLY A 166 14.50 -20.45 16.46
C GLY A 166 13.17 -19.71 16.55
N ARG A 167 12.19 -20.06 15.70
CA ARG A 167 10.88 -19.37 15.63
C ARG A 167 9.75 -20.37 15.45
N LEU A 168 8.79 -20.34 16.37
CA LEU A 168 7.59 -21.18 16.32
C LEU A 168 6.41 -20.40 15.76
N TYR A 169 5.54 -21.07 15.01
CA TYR A 169 4.24 -20.51 14.67
C TYR A 169 3.25 -20.75 15.81
N ALA A 170 2.51 -19.70 16.18
CA ALA A 170 1.51 -19.75 17.22
C ALA A 170 0.27 -18.94 16.83
N VAL A 171 -0.88 -19.29 17.39
CA VAL A 171 -2.15 -18.55 17.20
C VAL A 171 -2.46 -17.75 18.45
N VAL A 172 -2.80 -16.47 18.26
CA VAL A 172 -3.31 -15.63 19.34
C VAL A 172 -4.75 -16.04 19.68
N SER A 173 -4.97 -16.58 20.88
CA SER A 173 -6.29 -17.00 21.36
C SER A 173 -7.01 -15.88 22.14
N SER A 174 -6.23 -14.98 22.75
CA SER A 174 -6.72 -13.85 23.54
C SER A 174 -7.29 -12.72 22.65
N ARG A 175 -7.88 -11.70 23.30
CA ARG A 175 -8.36 -10.48 22.65
C ARG A 175 -7.58 -9.26 23.17
N PRO A 176 -6.45 -8.88 22.55
CA PRO A 176 -5.54 -7.85 23.08
C PRO A 176 -6.21 -6.50 23.37
N GLY A 177 -7.13 -6.06 22.51
CA GLY A 177 -7.88 -4.80 22.70
C GLY A 177 -8.95 -4.83 23.80
N GLN A 178 -9.18 -5.98 24.45
CA GLN A 178 -10.15 -6.16 25.55
C GLN A 178 -9.45 -6.47 26.88
N SER A 179 -8.54 -7.45 26.87
CA SER A 179 -7.86 -7.95 28.07
C SER A 179 -6.46 -7.38 28.26
N GLY A 180 -5.89 -6.69 27.27
CA GLY A 180 -4.54 -6.14 27.35
C GLY A 180 -3.43 -7.18 27.25
N ARG A 181 -3.75 -8.42 26.85
CA ARG A 181 -2.81 -9.55 26.75
C ARG A 181 -2.83 -10.15 25.35
N VAL A 182 -1.68 -10.64 24.89
CA VAL A 182 -1.53 -11.41 23.64
C VAL A 182 -1.12 -12.81 24.05
N ASP A 183 -2.09 -13.63 24.39
CA ASP A 183 -1.86 -15.01 24.82
C ASP A 183 -2.36 -15.95 23.71
N GLY A 184 -1.80 -17.15 23.67
CA GLY A 184 -2.02 -18.06 22.55
C GLY A 184 -1.50 -19.46 22.80
N TYR A 185 -1.48 -20.24 21.72
CA TYR A 185 -0.92 -21.59 21.74
C TYR A 185 -0.07 -21.83 20.49
N VAL A 186 0.93 -22.69 20.61
CA VAL A 186 1.80 -23.12 19.51
C VAL A 186 1.01 -24.00 18.55
N LEU A 187 1.20 -23.82 17.24
CA LEU A 187 0.53 -24.60 16.21
C LEU A 187 1.17 -25.99 16.06
N GLU A 188 0.34 -27.04 16.06
CA GLU A 188 0.75 -28.44 15.97
C GLU A 188 -0.10 -29.21 14.94
N GLY A 189 0.42 -30.34 14.45
CA GLY A 189 -0.34 -31.31 13.64
C GLY A 189 -1.03 -30.73 12.40
N GLU A 190 -2.31 -31.06 12.24
CA GLU A 190 -3.10 -30.65 11.07
C GLU A 190 -3.29 -29.14 10.96
N GLU A 191 -3.44 -28.44 12.10
CA GLU A 191 -3.62 -26.99 12.14
C GLU A 191 -2.34 -26.29 11.66
N LEU A 192 -1.18 -26.75 12.13
CA LEU A 192 0.11 -26.28 11.63
C LEU A 192 0.23 -26.52 10.12
N ALA A 193 -0.12 -27.73 9.65
CA ALA A 193 -0.06 -28.07 8.24
C ALA A 193 -1.01 -27.20 7.38
N PHE A 194 -2.17 -26.83 7.91
CA PHE A 194 -3.13 -25.93 7.26
C PHE A 194 -2.53 -24.51 7.11
N TYR A 195 -2.03 -23.91 8.19
CA TYR A 195 -1.48 -22.55 8.12
C TYR A 195 -0.17 -22.48 7.34
N GLN A 196 0.69 -23.49 7.42
CA GLN A 196 1.86 -23.58 6.55
C GLN A 196 1.47 -23.61 5.06
N ARG A 197 0.36 -24.26 4.71
CA ARG A 197 -0.20 -24.21 3.35
C ARG A 197 -0.74 -22.81 3.03
N ALA A 198 -1.49 -22.19 3.94
CA ALA A 198 -2.06 -20.86 3.72
C ALA A 198 -1.00 -19.76 3.52
N ILE A 199 0.12 -19.82 4.26
CA ILE A 199 1.21 -18.85 4.19
C ILE A 199 2.01 -19.00 2.88
N ARG A 200 2.21 -20.22 2.40
CA ARG A 200 3.10 -20.53 1.28
C ARG A 200 2.34 -20.74 -0.05
N LYS A 201 1.44 -19.84 -0.44
CA LYS A 201 0.56 -20.02 -1.63
C LYS A 201 1.31 -20.42 -2.92
N LEU A 202 2.50 -19.86 -3.17
CA LEU A 202 3.32 -20.18 -4.36
C LEU A 202 4.09 -21.52 -4.23
N PHE A 203 4.65 -21.82 -3.04
CA PHE A 203 5.41 -23.06 -2.80
C PHE A 203 4.50 -24.28 -2.52
N VAL A 204 3.24 -24.06 -2.17
CA VAL A 204 2.23 -25.12 -1.99
C VAL A 204 1.87 -25.78 -3.30
N PHE A 205 1.82 -25.03 -4.40
CA PHE A 205 1.60 -25.61 -5.74
C PHE A 205 2.70 -26.62 -6.11
N LEU A 206 3.96 -26.23 -5.93
CA LEU A 206 5.12 -27.11 -6.16
C LEU A 206 5.14 -28.33 -5.22
N ARG A 207 4.64 -28.19 -3.98
CA ARG A 207 4.59 -29.27 -3.01
C ARG A 207 3.37 -30.19 -3.20
N VAL A 208 2.26 -29.69 -3.76
CA VAL A 208 1.07 -30.46 -4.15
C VAL A 208 1.37 -31.35 -5.36
N LEU A 209 2.17 -30.87 -6.31
CA LEU A 209 2.67 -31.69 -7.43
C LEU A 209 3.43 -32.94 -6.94
N LYS A 210 4.15 -32.81 -5.83
CA LYS A 210 5.01 -33.86 -5.24
C LYS A 210 4.28 -34.84 -4.30
N ARG A 211 2.99 -34.65 -4.00
CA ARG A 211 2.20 -35.59 -3.18
C ARG A 211 1.75 -36.80 -4.02
N LYS A 212 1.86 -38.02 -3.49
CA LYS A 212 1.39 -39.25 -4.18
C LYS A 212 -0.12 -39.49 -4.02
N ASP A 213 -0.75 -38.83 -3.04
CA ASP A 213 -2.12 -39.16 -2.58
C ASP A 213 -3.24 -38.43 -3.33
N THR A 214 -2.92 -37.58 -4.32
CA THR A 214 -3.93 -36.88 -5.13
C THR A 214 -3.94 -37.38 -6.57
N THR A 215 -5.14 -37.56 -7.11
CA THR A 215 -5.34 -38.02 -8.49
C THR A 215 -4.78 -36.99 -9.48
N ILE A 216 -4.28 -37.49 -10.62
CA ILE A 216 -3.67 -36.65 -11.66
C ILE A 216 -4.67 -35.59 -12.16
N GLU A 217 -5.96 -35.94 -12.20
CA GLU A 217 -7.03 -35.03 -12.61
C GLU A 217 -7.22 -33.83 -11.68
N GLU A 218 -7.18 -34.04 -10.35
CA GLU A 218 -7.31 -32.93 -9.40
C GLU A 218 -6.11 -31.99 -9.45
N LYS A 219 -4.91 -32.56 -9.61
CA LYS A 219 -3.69 -31.77 -9.85
C LYS A 219 -3.80 -30.96 -11.14
N ALA A 220 -4.30 -31.58 -12.21
CA ALA A 220 -4.50 -30.93 -13.50
C ALA A 220 -5.54 -29.82 -13.40
N ARG A 221 -6.69 -30.03 -12.74
CA ARG A 221 -7.74 -29.01 -12.55
C ARG A 221 -7.24 -27.82 -11.73
N LEU A 222 -6.49 -28.06 -10.65
CA LEU A 222 -5.90 -26.98 -9.84
C LEU A 222 -4.86 -26.19 -10.64
N LEU A 223 -4.00 -26.88 -11.40
CA LEU A 223 -3.03 -26.26 -12.30
C LEU A 223 -3.72 -25.43 -13.38
N LEU A 224 -4.77 -25.98 -14.01
CA LEU A 224 -5.56 -25.27 -15.01
C LEU A 224 -6.25 -24.04 -14.43
N ASN A 225 -6.81 -24.11 -13.22
CA ASN A 225 -7.43 -22.95 -12.58
C ASN A 225 -6.41 -21.86 -12.22
N ILE A 226 -5.22 -22.26 -11.74
CA ILE A 226 -4.13 -21.34 -11.39
C ILE A 226 -3.53 -20.70 -12.64
N LEU A 227 -3.38 -21.44 -13.74
CA LEU A 227 -2.90 -20.91 -15.01
C LEU A 227 -3.96 -20.09 -15.73
N ARG A 228 -5.24 -20.48 -15.67
CA ARG A 228 -6.35 -19.77 -16.32
C ARG A 228 -6.58 -18.38 -15.75
N ALA A 229 -6.29 -18.14 -14.47
CA ALA A 229 -6.42 -16.81 -13.87
C ALA A 229 -5.48 -15.74 -14.49
N PRO A 230 -4.17 -15.98 -14.66
CA PRO A 230 -3.25 -15.08 -15.35
C PRO A 230 -3.27 -15.20 -16.89
N THR A 231 -3.65 -16.34 -17.47
CA THR A 231 -3.72 -16.53 -18.94
C THR A 231 -5.06 -16.14 -19.57
N GLN A 232 -5.97 -15.56 -18.79
CA GLN A 232 -7.18 -14.94 -19.34
C GLN A 232 -6.80 -13.87 -20.36
N ILE A 233 -7.46 -13.88 -21.51
CA ILE A 233 -7.23 -13.00 -22.67
C ILE A 233 -7.21 -11.52 -22.25
N ASN A 234 -8.07 -11.14 -21.31
CA ASN A 234 -8.28 -9.76 -20.88
C ASN A 234 -7.37 -9.33 -19.71
N ARG A 235 -6.30 -10.10 -19.42
CA ARG A 235 -5.37 -9.82 -18.33
C ARG A 235 -4.05 -9.27 -18.85
N PHE A 236 -3.34 -8.61 -17.94
CA PHE A 236 -2.04 -8.02 -18.25
C PHE A 236 -1.00 -9.03 -18.78
N PRO A 237 -0.84 -10.24 -18.20
CA PRO A 237 0.19 -11.17 -18.66
C PRO A 237 0.03 -11.64 -20.10
N THR A 238 -1.20 -11.87 -20.57
CA THR A 238 -1.48 -12.23 -21.97
C THR A 238 -1.16 -11.09 -22.91
N SER A 239 -1.52 -9.85 -22.55
CA SER A 239 -1.17 -8.66 -23.35
C SER A 239 0.35 -8.48 -23.50
N CYS A 240 1.13 -8.70 -22.45
CA CYS A 240 2.59 -8.66 -22.51
C CYS A 240 3.17 -9.79 -23.38
N ALA A 241 2.63 -11.01 -23.28
CA ALA A 241 3.06 -12.13 -24.09
C ALA A 241 2.83 -11.87 -25.59
N ILE A 242 1.70 -11.25 -25.95
CA ILE A 242 1.38 -10.88 -27.33
C ILE A 242 2.33 -9.80 -27.85
N ILE A 243 2.63 -8.78 -27.05
CA ILE A 243 3.59 -7.71 -27.42
C ILE A 243 4.99 -8.29 -27.65
N ILE A 244 5.47 -9.13 -26.72
CA ILE A 244 6.81 -9.75 -26.81
C ILE A 244 6.87 -10.73 -28.00
N GLY A 245 5.84 -11.56 -28.16
CA GLY A 245 5.73 -12.51 -29.28
C GLY A 245 5.66 -11.82 -30.63
N GLY A 246 4.91 -10.71 -30.71
CA GLY A 246 4.80 -9.88 -31.91
C GLY A 246 6.10 -9.15 -32.28
N ALA A 247 6.94 -8.85 -31.29
CA ALA A 247 8.25 -8.24 -31.52
C ALA A 247 9.36 -9.22 -31.93
N THR A 248 9.23 -10.49 -31.55
CA THR A 248 10.33 -11.46 -31.65
C THR A 248 10.04 -12.64 -32.57
N LEU A 249 8.88 -13.28 -32.43
CA LEU A 249 8.50 -14.49 -33.18
C LEU A 249 7.80 -14.15 -34.49
N LEU A 250 6.83 -13.23 -34.45
CA LEU A 250 6.03 -12.85 -35.62
C LEU A 250 6.86 -12.31 -36.80
N PRO A 251 7.88 -11.43 -36.59
CA PRO A 251 8.73 -10.96 -37.68
C PRO A 251 9.57 -12.08 -38.29
N ARG A 252 10.03 -13.06 -37.49
CA ARG A 252 10.82 -14.20 -37.98
C ARG A 252 9.97 -15.12 -38.86
N ILE A 253 8.74 -15.39 -38.43
CA ILE A 253 7.79 -16.20 -39.21
C ILE A 253 7.42 -15.46 -40.51
N ALA A 254 7.09 -14.16 -40.44
CA ALA A 254 6.75 -13.36 -41.61
C ALA A 254 7.89 -13.31 -42.64
N VAL A 255 9.13 -13.10 -42.20
CA VAL A 255 10.31 -13.12 -43.08
C VAL A 255 10.54 -14.51 -43.67
N SER A 256 10.37 -15.59 -42.89
CA SER A 256 10.50 -16.97 -43.38
C SER A 256 9.47 -17.29 -44.46
N ILE A 257 8.22 -16.86 -44.29
CA ILE A 257 7.14 -17.06 -45.28
C ILE A 257 7.44 -16.26 -46.56
N LEU A 258 7.85 -14.99 -46.43
CA LEU A 258 8.19 -14.15 -47.58
C LEU A 258 9.39 -14.70 -48.37
N LEU A 259 10.40 -15.24 -47.69
CA LEU A 259 11.54 -15.89 -48.33
C LEU A 259 11.13 -17.21 -49.01
N SER A 260 10.24 -17.99 -48.40
CA SER A 260 9.70 -19.21 -49.00
C SER A 260 8.90 -18.91 -50.27
N LEU A 261 8.02 -17.89 -50.22
CA LEU A 261 7.19 -17.46 -51.35
C LEU A 261 8.04 -16.89 -52.49
N ARG A 262 9.13 -16.20 -52.17
CA ARG A 262 10.06 -15.66 -53.15
C ARG A 262 10.85 -16.75 -53.88
N ARG A 263 11.22 -17.84 -53.17
CA ARG A 263 11.85 -19.02 -53.77
C ARG A 263 10.90 -19.75 -54.72
N THR A 264 9.61 -19.85 -54.38
CA THR A 264 8.63 -20.49 -55.27
C THR A 264 8.31 -19.69 -56.52
N LEU A 265 8.48 -18.36 -56.48
CA LEU A 265 8.15 -17.46 -57.59
C LEU A 265 9.39 -17.01 -58.42
N ASN A 266 10.58 -17.58 -58.17
CA ASN A 266 11.82 -17.29 -58.92
C ASN A 266 12.15 -15.79 -59.15
N LEU A 267 11.77 -14.90 -58.23
CA LEU A 267 12.11 -13.47 -58.35
C LEU A 267 13.55 -13.17 -57.92
N SER A 268 14.46 -13.17 -58.90
CA SER A 268 15.84 -12.71 -58.75
C SER A 268 15.90 -11.19 -58.60
N GLY A 269 16.42 -10.69 -57.47
CA GLY A 269 16.49 -9.24 -57.22
C GLY A 269 17.37 -8.85 -56.03
N THR A 270 18.38 -8.02 -56.35
CA THR A 270 19.33 -7.24 -55.53
C THR A 270 19.36 -7.45 -54.00
N TYR A 271 20.50 -7.97 -53.52
CA TYR A 271 20.84 -8.29 -52.13
C TYR A 271 20.96 -7.07 -51.17
N GLY A 272 20.84 -5.82 -51.65
CA GLY A 272 21.05 -4.61 -50.84
C GLY A 272 19.81 -4.04 -50.13
N ARG A 273 18.60 -4.41 -50.53
CA ARG A 273 17.34 -3.85 -49.96
C ARG A 273 16.78 -4.65 -48.78
N HIS A 274 17.40 -5.80 -48.47
CA HIS A 274 16.89 -6.78 -47.51
C HIS A 274 16.81 -6.22 -46.08
N ASP A 275 17.76 -5.38 -45.65
CA ASP A 275 17.80 -4.87 -44.28
C ASP A 275 16.74 -3.78 -43.99
N LEU A 276 16.32 -3.02 -45.01
CA LEU A 276 15.22 -2.06 -44.88
C LEU A 276 13.86 -2.76 -44.82
N HIS A 277 13.66 -3.81 -45.61
CA HIS A 277 12.43 -4.60 -45.60
C HIS A 277 12.27 -5.42 -44.31
N THR A 278 13.34 -5.99 -43.77
CA THR A 278 13.27 -6.72 -42.48
C THR A 278 12.95 -5.79 -41.31
N ARG A 279 13.47 -4.56 -41.32
CA ARG A 279 13.14 -3.52 -40.33
C ARG A 279 11.69 -3.07 -40.44
N SER A 280 11.18 -2.81 -41.65
CA SER A 280 9.78 -2.41 -41.84
C SER A 280 8.80 -3.53 -41.48
N ILE A 281 9.10 -4.78 -41.82
CA ILE A 281 8.32 -5.96 -41.38
C ILE A 281 8.27 -6.03 -39.86
N ARG A 282 9.42 -5.86 -39.17
CA ARG A 282 9.47 -5.87 -37.70
C ARG A 282 8.60 -4.76 -37.10
N ILE A 283 8.66 -3.55 -37.65
CA ILE A 283 7.83 -2.41 -37.20
C ILE A 283 6.34 -2.75 -37.36
N ILE A 284 5.93 -3.25 -38.53
CA ILE A 284 4.53 -3.59 -38.80
C ILE A 284 4.04 -4.71 -37.86
N CYS A 285 4.83 -5.77 -37.68
CA CYS A 285 4.50 -6.88 -36.78
C CYS A 285 4.37 -6.42 -35.32
N THR A 286 5.30 -5.58 -34.84
CA THR A 286 5.24 -5.03 -33.48
C THR A 286 4.00 -4.15 -33.29
N PHE A 287 3.68 -3.30 -34.27
CA PHE A 287 2.53 -2.40 -34.24
C PHE A 287 1.21 -3.17 -34.23
N LEU A 288 1.04 -4.14 -35.13
CA LEU A 288 -0.17 -4.97 -35.17
C LEU A 288 -0.35 -5.79 -33.89
N SER A 289 0.74 -6.32 -33.32
CA SER A 289 0.68 -7.03 -32.04
C SER A 289 0.31 -6.13 -30.86
N ALA A 290 0.79 -4.88 -30.85
CA ALA A 290 0.47 -3.90 -29.82
C ALA A 290 -1.00 -3.45 -29.93
N LEU A 291 -1.51 -3.25 -31.15
CA LEU A 291 -2.93 -2.98 -31.40
C LEU A 291 -3.81 -4.12 -30.90
N LEU A 292 -3.45 -5.38 -31.22
CA LEU A 292 -4.17 -6.56 -30.79
C LEU A 292 -4.13 -6.71 -29.26
N ALA A 293 -2.97 -6.51 -28.63
CA ALA A 293 -2.86 -6.56 -27.16
C ALA A 293 -3.73 -5.48 -26.49
N PHE A 294 -3.79 -4.28 -27.07
CA PHE A 294 -4.63 -3.19 -26.57
C PHE A 294 -6.13 -3.47 -26.74
N THR A 295 -6.55 -4.03 -27.87
CA THR A 295 -7.97 -4.38 -28.08
C THR A 295 -8.41 -5.48 -27.14
N LEU A 296 -7.62 -6.53 -26.95
CA LEU A 296 -7.91 -7.63 -26.02
C LEU A 296 -7.99 -7.16 -24.56
N LEU A 297 -7.06 -6.32 -24.11
CA LEU A 297 -7.04 -5.82 -22.74
C LEU A 297 -8.26 -4.94 -22.41
N ASN A 298 -8.87 -4.32 -23.43
CA ASN A 298 -10.04 -3.44 -23.28
C ASN A 298 -11.38 -4.09 -23.71
N HIS A 299 -11.37 -5.35 -24.15
CA HIS A 299 -12.56 -6.05 -24.65
C HIS A 299 -13.62 -6.34 -23.57
N ASP A 300 -13.25 -6.35 -22.28
CA ASP A 300 -14.18 -6.65 -21.18
C ASP A 300 -15.17 -5.52 -20.89
N ASP A 301 -16.43 -5.65 -21.31
CA ASP A 301 -17.51 -4.70 -20.97
C ASP A 301 -17.96 -4.78 -19.49
N CYS A 302 -17.64 -5.86 -18.77
CA CYS A 302 -18.07 -6.07 -17.35
C CYS A 302 -17.15 -5.46 -16.29
N TRP A 303 -16.01 -4.86 -16.65
CA TRP A 303 -15.15 -4.21 -15.66
C TRP A 303 -15.80 -2.91 -15.21
N SER A 304 -16.44 -2.95 -14.04
CA SER A 304 -16.77 -1.75 -13.27
C SER A 304 -15.59 -1.41 -12.37
N ARG A 305 -15.15 -0.15 -12.38
CA ARG A 305 -14.24 0.35 -11.34
C ARG A 305 -15.00 0.18 -10.02
N LYS A 306 -14.62 -0.82 -9.20
CA LYS A 306 -15.15 -1.00 -7.84
C LYS A 306 -14.77 0.24 -7.04
N ARG A 307 -15.59 1.27 -7.12
CA ARG A 307 -15.44 2.51 -6.38
C ARG A 307 -15.71 2.12 -4.93
N ALA A 308 -14.69 2.18 -4.07
CA ALA A 308 -14.92 2.02 -2.64
C ALA A 308 -15.95 3.09 -2.22
N SER A 309 -17.13 2.64 -1.82
CA SER A 309 -18.17 3.49 -1.24
C SER A 309 -17.68 3.93 0.13
N SER A 310 -17.09 5.12 0.21
CA SER A 310 -16.85 5.78 1.49
C SER A 310 -18.15 6.45 1.93
N GLN A 311 -18.90 5.79 2.81
CA GLN A 311 -20.00 6.41 3.60
C GLN A 311 -19.45 7.38 4.67
N GLY A 312 -18.50 8.24 4.32
CA GLY A 312 -17.66 8.93 5.30
C GLY A 312 -17.40 10.39 5.01
N LEU A 313 -18.38 11.16 4.52
CA LEU A 313 -18.32 12.63 4.61
C LEU A 313 -19.70 13.28 4.40
N SER A 314 -20.68 12.96 5.25
CA SER A 314 -21.99 13.63 5.27
C SER A 314 -22.31 14.22 6.66
N GLN A 315 -21.29 14.73 7.36
CA GLN A 315 -21.45 15.38 8.67
C GLN A 315 -20.61 16.66 8.78
N LEU A 316 -20.74 17.56 7.81
CA LEU A 316 -20.41 18.98 8.02
C LEU A 316 -21.62 19.80 7.54
N PRO A 317 -21.93 20.94 8.18
CA PRO A 317 -22.94 21.87 7.69
C PRO A 317 -22.60 22.27 6.26
N GLU A 318 -23.64 22.51 5.45
CA GLU A 318 -23.53 22.94 4.06
C GLU A 318 -22.45 24.02 3.87
N PRO A 319 -21.54 23.90 2.88
CA PRO A 319 -20.81 25.06 2.44
C PRO A 319 -21.82 26.00 1.76
N LEU A 320 -21.91 27.21 2.31
CA LEU A 320 -22.65 28.35 1.77
C LEU A 320 -22.64 28.36 0.23
N ASP A 321 -23.83 28.52 -0.31
CA ASP A 321 -24.16 28.58 -1.74
C ASP A 321 -23.16 29.40 -2.55
N LEU A 322 -22.25 28.69 -3.21
CA LEU A 322 -21.75 29.11 -4.51
C LEU A 322 -22.87 28.83 -5.52
N PRO A 323 -23.07 29.68 -6.55
CA PRO A 323 -24.01 29.36 -7.61
C PRO A 323 -23.60 28.03 -8.21
N SER A 324 -24.46 27.03 -8.02
CA SER A 324 -24.74 25.99 -8.99
C SER A 324 -23.52 25.42 -9.72
N GLN A 325 -22.71 24.58 -9.04
CA GLN A 325 -22.20 23.39 -9.75
C GLN A 325 -23.33 22.36 -9.84
N HIS A 326 -24.47 22.79 -10.37
CA HIS A 326 -25.50 21.91 -10.90
C HIS A 326 -24.86 21.10 -12.02
N HIS A 327 -25.07 19.79 -11.95
CA HIS A 327 -25.04 18.91 -13.11
C HIS A 327 -23.81 19.04 -14.01
N LEU A 328 -22.62 18.73 -13.50
CA LEU A 328 -21.76 17.94 -14.38
C LEU A 328 -22.55 16.66 -14.64
N PRO A 329 -22.84 16.30 -15.91
CA PRO A 329 -23.51 15.06 -16.19
C PRO A 329 -22.76 13.96 -15.45
N THR A 330 -23.45 12.92 -15.04
CA THR A 330 -22.82 11.63 -14.79
C THR A 330 -22.27 11.16 -16.14
N GLN A 331 -21.28 11.86 -16.70
CA GLN A 331 -20.55 11.42 -17.86
C GLN A 331 -19.98 10.10 -17.39
N LEU A 332 -20.49 9.02 -17.97
CA LEU A 332 -19.83 7.74 -17.82
C LEU A 332 -18.35 8.02 -18.10
N PRO A 333 -17.44 7.62 -17.19
CA PRO A 333 -16.03 7.81 -17.45
C PRO A 333 -15.77 7.25 -18.86
N PRO A 334 -14.98 7.93 -19.71
CA PRO A 334 -14.78 7.49 -21.09
C PRO A 334 -14.43 6.00 -21.08
N ARG A 335 -14.91 5.21 -22.06
CA ARG A 335 -14.88 3.73 -22.05
C ARG A 335 -13.51 3.12 -21.68
N LEU A 336 -12.43 3.86 -21.92
CA LEU A 336 -11.02 3.47 -21.67
C LEU A 336 -10.42 4.04 -20.37
N ALA A 337 -11.16 4.85 -19.60
CA ALA A 337 -10.66 5.56 -18.43
C ALA A 337 -10.42 4.65 -17.22
N GLY A 338 -9.17 4.24 -17.04
CA GLY A 338 -8.64 3.65 -15.81
C GLY A 338 -8.52 2.14 -15.75
N LYS A 339 -8.80 1.41 -16.83
CA LYS A 339 -8.38 0.00 -16.94
C LYS A 339 -6.90 -0.09 -17.28
N THR A 340 -6.47 0.72 -18.25
CA THR A 340 -5.16 0.62 -18.91
C THR A 340 -4.40 1.94 -18.93
N ILE A 341 -4.95 3.02 -18.35
CA ILE A 341 -4.36 4.37 -18.42
C ILE A 341 -2.93 4.41 -17.85
N ASP A 342 -2.71 3.78 -16.69
CA ASP A 342 -1.40 3.76 -16.04
C ASP A 342 -0.39 3.01 -16.90
N PHE A 343 -0.83 1.93 -17.57
CA PHE A 343 0.01 1.18 -18.49
C PHE A 343 0.30 1.96 -19.77
N THR A 344 -0.71 2.62 -20.36
CA THR A 344 -0.51 3.46 -21.55
C THR A 344 0.41 4.65 -21.27
N LEU A 345 0.31 5.26 -20.09
CA LEU A 345 1.22 6.33 -19.67
C LEU A 345 2.64 5.80 -19.45
N PHE A 346 2.77 4.62 -18.84
CA PHE A 346 4.07 3.98 -18.66
C PHE A 346 4.71 3.61 -20.01
N THR A 347 3.97 3.00 -20.94
CA THR A 347 4.52 2.60 -22.24
C THR A 347 4.84 3.80 -23.12
N THR A 348 4.00 4.83 -23.14
CA THR A 348 4.26 6.07 -23.89
C THR A 348 5.47 6.83 -23.35
N THR A 349 5.59 6.97 -22.03
CA THR A 349 6.78 7.61 -21.42
C THR A 349 8.06 6.83 -21.70
N ARG A 350 8.02 5.48 -21.64
CA ARG A 350 9.17 4.64 -22.00
C ARG A 350 9.50 4.72 -23.50
N ALA A 351 8.50 4.70 -24.36
CA ALA A 351 8.69 4.84 -25.81
C ALA A 351 9.31 6.19 -26.17
N LEU A 352 8.81 7.28 -25.57
CA LEU A 352 9.38 8.62 -25.75
C LEU A 352 10.82 8.68 -25.23
N SER A 353 11.09 8.07 -24.07
CA SER A 353 12.46 8.00 -23.53
C SER A 353 13.41 7.28 -24.48
N VAL A 354 13.01 6.13 -25.03
CA VAL A 354 13.82 5.37 -25.99
C VAL A 354 14.00 6.16 -27.28
N LEU A 355 12.96 6.80 -27.80
CA LEU A 355 13.05 7.64 -29.00
C LEU A 355 14.04 8.79 -28.78
N VAL A 356 13.91 9.54 -27.69
CA VAL A 356 14.82 10.65 -27.37
C VAL A 356 16.26 10.16 -27.23
N ILE A 357 16.48 9.05 -26.52
CA ILE A 357 17.83 8.45 -26.37
C ILE A 357 18.38 8.03 -27.73
N THR A 358 17.60 7.31 -28.53
CA THR A 358 18.07 6.81 -29.84
C THR A 358 18.37 7.93 -30.83
N LEU A 359 17.56 9.00 -30.86
CA LEU A 359 17.85 10.19 -31.65
C LEU A 359 19.10 10.91 -31.15
N TRP A 360 19.25 11.05 -29.82
CA TRP A 360 20.42 11.70 -29.21
C TRP A 360 21.70 10.92 -29.51
N THR A 361 21.73 9.61 -29.27
CA THR A 361 22.90 8.77 -29.56
C THR A 361 23.16 8.63 -31.06
N GLY A 362 22.10 8.57 -31.87
CA GLY A 362 22.21 8.42 -33.32
C GLY A 362 22.73 9.68 -34.01
N THR A 363 22.49 10.86 -33.42
CA THR A 363 23.03 12.12 -33.93
C THR A 363 24.42 12.44 -33.38
N GLN A 364 24.95 11.67 -32.43
CA GLN A 364 26.26 11.91 -31.80
C GLN A 364 27.44 11.87 -32.79
N SER A 365 27.34 11.08 -33.86
CA SER A 365 28.35 11.02 -34.93
C SER A 365 28.18 12.08 -36.01
N SER A 366 27.06 12.82 -36.01
CA SER A 366 26.75 13.86 -36.98
C SER A 366 27.37 15.20 -36.59
N ARG A 367 27.90 15.95 -37.56
CA ARG A 367 28.43 17.32 -37.34
C ARG A 367 27.38 18.28 -36.75
N TYR A 368 26.10 18.00 -36.94
CA TYR A 368 24.98 18.81 -36.43
C TYR A 368 24.58 18.50 -34.98
N HIS A 369 25.27 17.58 -34.29
CA HIS A 369 24.93 17.24 -32.91
C HIS A 369 24.99 18.48 -32.00
N PRO A 370 24.02 18.67 -31.08
CA PRO A 370 23.97 19.84 -30.19
C PRO A 370 25.25 20.07 -29.39
N THR A 371 25.99 19.01 -29.04
CA THR A 371 27.26 19.14 -28.29
C THR A 371 28.42 19.64 -29.14
N HIS A 372 28.37 19.44 -30.47
CA HIS A 372 29.39 19.89 -31.40
C HIS A 372 29.11 21.30 -31.93
N THR A 373 27.83 21.64 -32.15
CA THR A 373 27.42 22.97 -32.62
C THR A 373 27.42 24.01 -31.51
N ASN A 374 26.89 23.70 -30.32
CA ASN A 374 26.91 24.61 -29.18
C ASN A 374 27.08 23.86 -27.83
N PRO A 375 28.33 23.65 -27.38
CA PRO A 375 28.62 22.84 -26.20
C PRO A 375 28.10 23.45 -24.89
N GLN A 376 27.99 24.77 -24.80
CA GLN A 376 27.46 25.43 -23.61
C GLN A 376 25.94 25.23 -23.49
N PHE A 377 25.21 25.40 -24.59
CA PHE A 377 23.77 25.18 -24.63
C PHE A 377 23.40 23.72 -24.34
N ALA A 378 24.13 22.74 -24.90
CA ALA A 378 23.89 21.33 -24.61
C ALA A 378 24.14 20.96 -23.14
N LYS A 379 25.20 21.52 -22.52
CA LYS A 379 25.48 21.35 -21.07
C LYS A 379 24.42 22.02 -20.20
N PHE A 380 23.90 23.17 -20.62
CA PHE A 380 22.79 23.83 -19.92
C PHE A 380 21.51 23.00 -20.01
N LEU A 381 21.14 22.55 -21.21
CA LEU A 381 19.93 21.75 -21.45
C LEU A 381 19.93 20.46 -20.63
N THR A 382 21.03 19.69 -20.67
CA THR A 382 21.16 18.45 -19.88
C THR A 382 21.06 18.67 -18.37
N LYS A 383 21.53 19.81 -17.85
CA LYS A 383 21.39 20.16 -16.44
C LYS A 383 19.99 20.70 -16.08
N ALA A 384 19.33 21.38 -17.01
CA ALA A 384 18.07 22.07 -16.77
C ALA A 384 16.82 21.20 -17.00
N VAL A 385 16.89 20.18 -17.86
CA VAL A 385 15.74 19.35 -18.26
C VAL A 385 15.13 18.60 -17.06
N ASP A 386 15.95 17.97 -16.22
CA ASP A 386 15.45 17.21 -15.06
C ASP A 386 14.71 18.12 -14.05
N PRO A 387 15.29 19.25 -13.59
CA PRO A 387 14.58 20.24 -12.77
C PRO A 387 13.35 20.84 -13.46
N ALA A 388 13.40 21.10 -14.76
CA ALA A 388 12.28 21.69 -15.51
C ALA A 388 11.09 20.73 -15.59
N ILE A 389 11.32 19.45 -15.91
CA ILE A 389 10.26 18.44 -15.93
C ILE A 389 9.67 18.25 -14.53
N PHE A 390 10.52 18.19 -13.51
CA PHE A 390 10.07 18.07 -12.12
C PHE A 390 9.21 19.28 -11.70
N SER A 391 9.69 20.50 -11.92
CA SER A 391 8.97 21.72 -11.55
C SER A 391 7.66 21.89 -12.30
N LEU A 392 7.63 21.61 -13.61
CA LEU A 392 6.42 21.71 -14.42
C LEU A 392 5.37 20.66 -14.00
N SER A 393 5.81 19.42 -13.74
CA SER A 393 4.90 18.38 -13.25
C SER A 393 4.35 18.69 -11.85
N ALA A 394 5.21 19.16 -10.94
CA ALA A 394 4.81 19.62 -9.61
C ALA A 394 3.83 20.80 -9.68
N ALA A 395 4.09 21.78 -10.56
CA ALA A 395 3.20 22.93 -10.76
C ALA A 395 1.81 22.51 -11.24
N LEU A 396 1.72 21.58 -12.19
CA LEU A 396 0.44 21.05 -12.68
C LEU A 396 -0.31 20.26 -11.58
N ILE A 397 0.41 19.45 -10.80
CA ILE A 397 -0.18 18.70 -9.68
C ILE A 397 -0.71 19.65 -8.61
N MET A 398 0.09 20.64 -8.22
CA MET A 398 -0.31 21.63 -7.21
C MET A 398 -1.47 22.49 -7.72
N HIS A 399 -1.46 22.91 -8.98
CA HIS A 399 -2.58 23.62 -9.60
C HIS A 399 -3.86 22.79 -9.58
N ALA A 400 -3.77 21.51 -9.95
CA ALA A 400 -4.91 20.59 -9.88
C ALA A 400 -5.39 20.40 -8.44
N TRP A 401 -4.49 20.28 -7.46
CA TRP A 401 -4.85 20.15 -6.05
C TRP A 401 -5.54 21.40 -5.50
N PHE A 402 -5.01 22.59 -5.78
CA PHE A 402 -5.57 23.87 -5.36
C PHE A 402 -6.94 24.11 -5.99
N TYR A 403 -7.10 23.98 -7.31
CA TYR A 403 -8.30 24.47 -8.00
C TYR A 403 -9.24 23.39 -8.52
N HIS A 404 -8.72 22.20 -8.84
CA HIS A 404 -9.49 21.11 -9.46
C HIS A 404 -9.25 19.76 -8.76
N PRO A 405 -9.53 19.65 -7.44
CA PRO A 405 -9.17 18.48 -6.63
C PRO A 405 -9.82 17.17 -7.11
N HIS A 406 -10.91 17.27 -7.88
CA HIS A 406 -11.61 16.15 -8.49
C HIS A 406 -10.84 15.50 -9.65
N ARG A 407 -9.85 16.18 -10.22
CA ARG A 407 -8.98 15.64 -11.29
C ARG A 407 -7.91 14.69 -10.74
N LEU A 408 -7.59 14.78 -9.45
CA LEU A 408 -6.60 13.93 -8.80
C LEU A 408 -7.25 12.66 -8.21
N PRO A 409 -6.56 11.51 -8.20
CA PRO A 409 -7.00 10.33 -7.45
C PRO A 409 -7.23 10.67 -5.98
N ARG A 410 -8.32 10.18 -5.38
CA ARG A 410 -8.71 10.51 -4.00
C ARG A 410 -7.62 10.18 -2.97
N SER A 411 -6.92 9.05 -3.14
CA SER A 411 -5.80 8.64 -2.28
C SER A 411 -4.64 9.62 -2.37
N TYR A 412 -4.32 10.07 -3.57
CA TYR A 412 -3.24 11.01 -3.82
C TYR A 412 -3.57 12.40 -3.28
N ASN A 413 -4.80 12.87 -3.52
CA ASN A 413 -5.30 14.12 -2.97
C ASN A 413 -5.29 14.09 -1.42
N HIS A 414 -5.72 12.97 -0.82
CA HIS A 414 -5.64 12.77 0.63
C HIS A 414 -4.21 12.82 1.16
N TRP A 415 -3.26 12.18 0.46
CA TRP A 415 -1.85 12.22 0.81
C TRP A 415 -1.27 13.65 0.72
N ILE A 416 -1.54 14.40 -0.35
CA ILE A 416 -1.10 15.80 -0.47
C ILE A 416 -1.69 16.65 0.67
N HIS A 417 -2.98 16.49 0.97
CA HIS A 417 -3.60 17.19 2.10
C HIS A 417 -2.93 16.86 3.44
N GLN A 418 -2.57 15.60 3.68
CA GLN A 418 -1.85 15.20 4.90
C GLN A 418 -0.43 15.73 4.94
N ALA A 419 0.28 15.70 3.80
CA ALA A 419 1.65 16.17 3.69
C ALA A 419 1.76 17.70 3.84
N ALA A 420 0.79 18.44 3.27
CA ALA A 420 0.75 19.89 3.37
C ALA A 420 0.33 20.39 4.76
N ASN A 421 -0.46 19.61 5.51
CA ASN A 421 -0.98 19.98 6.83
C ASN A 421 -1.71 21.35 6.86
N ILE A 422 -2.42 21.69 5.78
CA ILE A 422 -3.17 22.95 5.61
C ILE A 422 -4.67 22.74 5.91
N ASP A 423 -5.32 23.68 6.60
CA ASP A 423 -6.77 23.64 6.84
C ASP A 423 -7.56 23.75 5.51
N ARG A 424 -8.63 22.96 5.40
CA ARG A 424 -9.54 22.98 4.24
C ARG A 424 -10.23 24.33 4.06
N ARG A 425 -10.52 25.05 5.15
CA ARG A 425 -11.11 26.40 5.12
C ARG A 425 -10.19 27.40 4.42
N PHE A 426 -8.89 27.27 4.63
CA PHE A 426 -7.89 28.11 3.95
C PHE A 426 -7.86 27.85 2.43
N LEU A 427 -7.90 26.58 2.01
CA LEU A 427 -7.99 26.23 0.59
C LEU A 427 -9.28 26.72 -0.07
N GLN A 428 -10.39 26.76 0.69
CA GLN A 428 -11.64 27.32 0.22
C GLN A 428 -11.56 28.85 0.06
N ALA A 429 -10.92 29.55 1.00
CA ALA A 429 -10.67 30.99 0.90
C ALA A 429 -9.83 31.33 -0.34
N LEU A 430 -8.75 30.58 -0.63
CA LEU A 430 -7.94 30.78 -1.85
C LEU A 430 -8.73 30.57 -3.14
N ARG A 431 -9.66 29.61 -3.16
CA ARG A 431 -10.54 29.38 -4.32
C ARG A 431 -11.52 30.54 -4.52
N LEU A 432 -12.10 31.05 -3.42
CA LEU A 432 -12.99 32.20 -3.44
C LEU A 432 -12.25 33.49 -3.83
N ALA A 433 -10.98 33.61 -3.45
CA ALA A 433 -10.11 34.70 -3.87
C ALA A 433 -9.91 34.69 -5.39
N ARG A 434 -9.65 33.50 -5.96
CA ARG A 434 -9.53 33.35 -7.42
C ARG A 434 -10.84 33.63 -8.16
N SER A 435 -11.99 33.27 -7.59
CA SER A 435 -13.30 33.56 -8.21
C SER A 435 -13.76 35.00 -8.03
N GLY A 436 -12.98 35.85 -7.34
CA GLY A 436 -13.31 37.25 -7.05
C GLY A 436 -14.36 37.44 -5.95
N ALA A 437 -14.82 36.37 -5.30
CA ALA A 437 -15.83 36.41 -4.24
C ALA A 437 -15.25 36.78 -2.86
N TRP A 438 -13.93 36.67 -2.72
CA TRP A 438 -13.18 37.09 -1.55
C TRP A 438 -12.08 38.06 -2.00
N GLN A 439 -12.04 39.28 -1.45
CA GLN A 439 -11.11 40.33 -1.84
C GLN A 439 -10.62 41.06 -0.59
N TYR A 440 -9.37 41.52 -0.61
CA TYR A 440 -8.81 42.34 0.46
C TYR A 440 -9.53 43.69 0.54
N GLY A 441 -9.72 44.20 1.76
CA GLY A 441 -10.37 45.50 2.00
C GLY A 441 -11.91 45.48 1.96
N LEU A 442 -12.53 44.39 1.48
CA LEU A 442 -13.99 44.28 1.40
C LEU A 442 -14.55 43.36 2.50
N ASN A 443 -15.54 43.86 3.23
CA ASN A 443 -16.22 43.12 4.30
C ASN A 443 -17.37 42.27 3.75
N ASN A 444 -17.06 41.05 3.32
CA ASN A 444 -18.08 40.07 2.91
C ASN A 444 -18.45 39.15 4.09
N SER A 445 -19.57 39.43 4.77
CA SER A 445 -20.05 38.66 5.93
C SER A 445 -20.14 37.15 5.68
N ARG A 446 -20.44 36.74 4.45
CA ARG A 446 -20.55 35.33 4.04
C ARG A 446 -19.21 34.60 3.94
N THR A 447 -18.08 35.28 3.72
CA THR A 447 -16.78 34.62 3.48
C THR A 447 -15.76 34.90 4.59
N ASN A 448 -15.96 35.96 5.37
CA ASN A 448 -15.09 36.36 6.49
C ASN A 448 -14.97 35.28 7.59
N HIS A 449 -16.05 34.54 7.85
CA HIS A 449 -16.05 33.50 8.88
C HIS A 449 -15.07 32.34 8.62
N LEU A 450 -14.62 32.13 7.36
CA LEU A 450 -13.75 31.02 7.00
C LEU A 450 -12.37 31.16 7.64
N LEU A 451 -11.70 32.29 7.42
CA LEU A 451 -10.35 32.54 7.95
C LEU A 451 -10.38 32.95 9.42
N ARG A 452 -11.42 33.67 9.86
CA ARG A 452 -11.64 33.97 11.29
C ARG A 452 -11.79 32.69 12.11
N GLY A 453 -12.51 31.69 11.59
CA GLY A 453 -12.62 30.37 12.23
C GLY A 453 -11.29 29.61 12.31
N VAL A 454 -10.39 29.79 11.34
CA VAL A 454 -9.02 29.22 11.39
C VAL A 454 -8.18 29.95 12.45
N ALA A 455 -8.28 31.27 12.53
CA ALA A 455 -7.58 32.07 13.55
C ALA A 455 -8.02 31.67 14.97
N ALA A 456 -9.33 31.52 15.19
CA ALA A 456 -9.90 31.09 16.46
C ALA A 456 -9.41 29.69 16.87
N ASP A 457 -9.36 28.74 15.93
CA ASP A 457 -8.88 27.37 16.18
C ASP A 457 -7.37 27.32 16.49
N LEU A 458 -6.59 28.30 16.01
CA LEU A 458 -5.16 28.46 16.28
C LEU A 458 -4.86 29.37 17.48
N HIS A 459 -5.89 29.85 18.19
CA HIS A 459 -5.76 30.83 19.27
C HIS A 459 -5.06 32.13 18.86
N LEU A 460 -5.20 32.52 17.59
CA LEU A 460 -4.72 33.81 17.05
C LEU A 460 -5.85 34.86 17.11
N PRO A 461 -5.51 36.16 17.10
CA PRO A 461 -6.50 37.22 17.03
C PRO A 461 -7.44 37.04 15.83
N GLU A 462 -8.76 37.14 16.05
CA GLU A 462 -9.76 37.02 14.98
C GLU A 462 -9.54 38.03 13.85
N SER A 463 -8.94 39.18 14.17
CA SER A 463 -8.56 40.22 13.20
C SER A 463 -7.58 39.75 12.12
N TYR A 464 -6.82 38.67 12.36
CA TYR A 464 -5.90 38.10 11.38
C TYR A 464 -6.60 37.36 10.25
N GLY A 465 -7.84 36.91 10.50
CA GLY A 465 -8.69 36.26 9.51
C GLY A 465 -9.65 37.21 8.80
N ASP A 466 -9.70 38.49 9.19
CA ASP A 466 -10.62 39.47 8.63
C ASP A 466 -10.00 40.19 7.42
N PRO A 467 -10.54 40.00 6.20
CA PRO A 467 -9.95 40.54 4.97
C PRO A 467 -9.94 42.07 4.87
N ALA A 468 -10.78 42.77 5.65
CA ALA A 468 -10.77 44.23 5.72
C ALA A 468 -9.72 44.80 6.67
N LEU A 469 -9.24 44.00 7.64
CA LEU A 469 -8.27 44.44 8.64
C LEU A 469 -6.86 43.93 8.34
N SER A 470 -6.71 42.69 7.88
CA SER A 470 -5.41 42.08 7.58
C SER A 470 -5.12 42.07 6.08
N ILE A 471 -4.28 43.00 5.62
CA ILE A 471 -3.79 43.07 4.24
C ILE A 471 -2.26 43.15 4.27
N PRO A 472 -1.51 42.15 3.74
CA PRO A 472 -1.96 40.81 3.30
C PRO A 472 -2.29 39.87 4.49
N ILE A 473 -2.83 38.68 4.22
CA ILE A 473 -3.01 37.63 5.24
C ILE A 473 -1.68 37.40 5.96
N LYS A 474 -1.70 37.42 7.30
CA LYS A 474 -0.50 37.22 8.12
C LYS A 474 0.08 35.82 7.92
N CYS A 475 1.40 35.73 7.76
CA CYS A 475 2.12 34.47 7.60
C CYS A 475 1.86 33.48 8.75
N GLU A 476 1.67 33.97 9.97
CA GLU A 476 1.33 33.15 11.15
C GLU A 476 0.03 32.36 10.96
N LEU A 477 -0.95 32.93 10.26
CA LEU A 477 -2.20 32.24 9.92
C LEU A 477 -1.97 31.17 8.84
N ILE A 478 -1.05 31.41 7.89
CA ILE A 478 -0.72 30.51 6.78
C ILE A 478 0.11 29.31 7.27
N HIS A 479 1.00 29.54 8.24
CA HIS A 479 1.90 28.54 8.81
C HIS A 479 1.36 27.93 10.12
N SER A 480 0.04 27.95 10.33
CA SER A 480 -0.63 27.29 11.45
C SER A 480 -0.10 27.67 12.83
N GLY A 481 0.19 28.96 13.04
CA GLY A 481 0.67 29.51 14.31
C GLY A 481 2.19 29.47 14.51
N CYS A 482 2.97 29.01 13.53
CA CYS A 482 4.43 29.19 13.55
C CYS A 482 4.77 30.67 13.33
N GLY A 483 5.41 31.29 14.32
CA GLY A 483 5.80 32.70 14.32
C GLY A 483 6.81 33.08 13.21
N PRO A 484 7.20 34.36 13.12
CA PRO A 484 8.04 34.91 12.04
C PRO A 484 9.47 34.34 11.95
N SER A 485 9.86 33.40 12.82
CA SER A 485 11.18 32.78 12.86
C SER A 485 11.38 31.59 11.90
N SER A 486 10.38 31.20 11.10
CA SER A 486 10.57 30.19 10.04
C SER A 486 11.17 30.79 8.75
N ALA A 487 12.43 31.22 8.84
CA ALA A 487 13.48 31.36 7.81
C ALA A 487 13.22 31.88 6.37
N ASN A 488 12.00 32.19 5.88
CA ASN A 488 11.79 32.50 4.46
C ASN A 488 10.75 33.58 4.14
N CYS A 489 10.35 34.42 5.10
CA CYS A 489 9.41 35.52 4.83
C CYS A 489 9.86 36.82 5.50
N THR A 490 10.91 37.46 4.97
CA THR A 490 11.14 38.90 5.19
C THR A 490 10.72 39.67 3.95
N PRO A 491 9.87 40.71 4.06
CA PRO A 491 9.67 41.65 2.97
C PRO A 491 10.96 42.47 2.82
N SER A 492 11.65 42.29 1.69
CA SER A 492 12.70 43.21 1.27
C SER A 492 12.09 44.59 1.00
N GLY A 493 12.40 45.57 1.84
CA GLY A 493 12.12 46.98 1.53
C GLY A 493 11.71 47.83 2.73
N ALA A 494 12.66 48.12 3.62
CA ALA A 494 12.62 49.31 4.47
C ALA A 494 14.04 49.60 4.99
N SER A 495 14.87 50.17 4.12
CA SER A 495 16.17 50.75 4.50
C SER A 495 16.08 52.27 4.36
N GLY A 496 16.34 52.97 5.46
CA GLY A 496 16.79 54.37 5.44
C GLY A 496 15.87 55.37 6.11
N ALA A 497 16.01 55.52 7.42
CA ALA A 497 15.85 56.82 8.07
C ALA A 497 17.25 57.30 8.47
N PRO A 498 17.71 58.49 8.04
CA PRO A 498 18.81 59.16 8.71
C PRO A 498 18.26 60.09 9.80
N SER A 499 19.04 60.16 10.86
CA SER A 499 19.05 61.18 11.89
C SER A 499 18.88 62.61 11.36
N SER A 500 18.10 63.44 12.06
CA SER A 500 18.59 64.75 12.53
C SER A 500 17.60 65.40 13.50
N SER A 501 18.22 66.02 14.49
CA SER A 501 17.76 67.01 15.47
C SER A 501 16.79 68.08 14.95
N ALA A 502 15.75 68.35 15.73
CA ALA A 502 15.48 69.64 16.40
C ALA A 502 14.33 69.45 17.39
#